data_AF-A0A954FY01-F1
#
_entry.id   AF-A0A954FY01-F1
#
_cell.length_a   1.000
_cell.length_b   1.000
_cell.length_c   1.000
_cell.angle_alpha   90.00
_cell.angle_beta   90.00
_cell.angle_gamma   90.00
#
_symmetry.space_group_name_H-M   'P 1'
#
loop_
_entity.id
_entity.type
_entity.pdbx_description
1 polymer ?
#
loop_
_entity_poly.entity_id
_entity_poly.type
_entity_poly.pdbx_seq_one_letter_code
_entity_poly.pdbx_strand_id
1 'polypeptide(L)'
;MKNRIGERRFLWLTVGIICGMCMSYFWPHEPAFAVATDRDGDRFAITTVPTRNGNAEGVFVLDFLTGRLQGAVLNSRTGKFTHAYFRNLAADFNVDPTAKPHYVIVSGEVSLPAQGRAQFADGGLYVAEMSSGMVVCYAFSFVFNAAPTAPQQLLPIDRFQFRQAQ
;
A
#
# COMPACT_ATOMS: atom_id res chain seq x y z
N MET A 1 -33.27 -14.26 -57.65
CA MET A 1 -33.47 -13.28 -56.55
C MET A 1 -32.45 -13.60 -55.46
N LYS A 2 -31.33 -12.85 -55.45
CA LYS A 2 -30.14 -13.10 -54.62
C LYS A 2 -30.37 -12.71 -53.15
N ASN A 3 -29.70 -13.42 -52.23
CA ASN A 3 -29.80 -13.44 -50.76
C ASN A 3 -29.80 -12.07 -50.00
N ARG A 4 -30.82 -11.22 -50.20
CA ARG A 4 -30.99 -9.95 -49.45
C ARG A 4 -31.10 -10.11 -47.92
N ILE A 5 -31.58 -11.26 -47.44
CA ILE A 5 -31.73 -11.54 -46.00
C ILE A 5 -30.39 -11.90 -45.35
N GLY A 6 -29.51 -12.60 -46.06
CA GLY A 6 -28.17 -12.94 -45.58
C GLY A 6 -27.27 -11.71 -45.46
N GLU A 7 -27.33 -10.80 -46.45
CA GLU A 7 -26.57 -9.55 -46.46
C GLU A 7 -26.93 -8.63 -45.28
N ARG A 8 -28.22 -8.48 -44.94
CA ARG A 8 -28.63 -7.65 -43.78
C ARG A 8 -28.13 -8.24 -42.46
N ARG A 9 -28.24 -9.57 -42.27
CA ARG A 9 -27.74 -10.23 -41.05
C ARG A 9 -26.22 -10.05 -40.88
N PHE A 10 -25.47 -10.16 -41.98
CA PHE A 10 -24.04 -9.95 -41.96
C PHE A 10 -23.66 -8.48 -41.68
N LEU A 11 -24.45 -7.53 -42.19
CA LEU A 11 -24.26 -6.09 -41.96
C LEU A 11 -24.54 -5.71 -40.48
N TRP A 12 -25.58 -6.27 -39.87
CA TRP A 12 -25.84 -6.06 -38.44
C TRP A 12 -24.75 -6.66 -37.54
N LEU A 13 -24.22 -7.82 -37.92
CA LEU A 13 -23.11 -8.46 -37.20
C LEU A 13 -21.82 -7.62 -37.27
N THR A 14 -21.48 -7.09 -38.43
CA THR A 14 -20.30 -6.23 -38.61
C THR A 14 -20.44 -4.92 -37.83
N VAL A 15 -21.61 -4.28 -37.85
CA VAL A 15 -21.88 -3.07 -37.04
C VAL A 15 -21.74 -3.38 -35.54
N GLY A 16 -22.31 -4.51 -35.07
CA GLY A 16 -22.20 -4.92 -33.67
C GLY A 16 -20.76 -5.16 -33.22
N ILE A 17 -19.95 -5.80 -34.05
CA ILE A 17 -18.52 -6.04 -33.78
C ILE A 17 -17.75 -4.73 -33.69
N ILE A 18 -17.96 -3.80 -34.62
CA ILE A 18 -17.29 -2.49 -34.63
C ILE A 18 -17.70 -1.68 -33.39
N CYS A 19 -18.99 -1.61 -33.07
CA CYS A 19 -19.48 -0.94 -31.87
C CYS A 19 -18.89 -1.55 -30.58
N GLY A 20 -18.82 -2.89 -30.51
CA GLY A 20 -18.21 -3.59 -29.38
C GLY A 20 -16.73 -3.26 -29.21
N MET A 21 -15.97 -3.25 -30.31
CA MET A 21 -14.55 -2.85 -30.29
C MET A 21 -14.37 -1.40 -29.86
N CYS A 22 -15.16 -0.47 -30.40
CA CYS A 22 -15.11 0.93 -29.99
C CYS A 22 -15.43 1.09 -28.49
N MET A 23 -16.45 0.41 -27.97
CA MET A 23 -16.77 0.44 -26.55
C MET A 23 -15.67 -0.15 -25.67
N SER A 24 -15.02 -1.24 -26.10
CA SER A 24 -13.89 -1.81 -25.35
C SER A 24 -12.67 -0.88 -25.30
N TYR A 25 -12.46 -0.05 -26.33
CA TYR A 25 -11.35 0.89 -26.37
C TYR A 25 -11.52 2.03 -25.35
N PHE A 26 -12.76 2.46 -25.12
CA PHE A 26 -13.07 3.48 -24.11
C PHE A 26 -13.28 2.90 -22.71
N TRP A 27 -13.07 1.59 -22.51
CA TRP A 27 -13.23 0.98 -21.20
C TRP A 27 -12.06 1.40 -20.29
N PRO A 28 -12.32 2.04 -19.14
CA PRO A 28 -11.25 2.40 -18.21
C PRO A 28 -10.59 1.15 -17.66
N HIS A 29 -9.26 1.07 -17.78
CA HIS A 29 -8.47 0.00 -17.18
C HIS A 29 -7.83 0.57 -15.92
N GLU A 30 -8.29 0.10 -14.77
CA GLU A 30 -7.68 0.44 -13.49
C GLU A 30 -6.70 -0.67 -13.10
N PRO A 31 -5.40 -0.38 -12.89
CA PRO A 31 -4.47 -1.37 -12.40
C PRO A 31 -4.93 -1.85 -11.01
N ALA A 32 -5.14 -3.16 -10.86
CA ALA A 32 -5.42 -3.74 -9.56
C ALA A 32 -4.14 -3.74 -8.71
N PHE A 33 -4.13 -2.95 -7.64
CA PHE A 33 -3.07 -2.99 -6.65
C PHE A 33 -3.40 -4.04 -5.60
N ALA A 34 -2.51 -5.02 -5.41
CA ALA A 34 -2.66 -6.03 -4.38
C ALA A 34 -1.73 -5.68 -3.21
N VAL A 35 -2.31 -5.26 -2.09
CA VAL A 35 -1.59 -5.23 -0.82
C VAL A 35 -1.66 -6.60 -0.16
N ALA A 36 -0.52 -7.09 0.32
CA ALA A 36 -0.44 -8.36 1.00
C ALA A 36 0.12 -8.16 2.41
N THR A 37 -0.44 -8.88 3.36
CA THR A 37 0.06 -8.98 4.73
C THR A 37 0.19 -10.44 5.10
N ASP A 38 1.33 -10.82 5.68
CA ASP A 38 1.57 -12.15 6.24
C ASP A 38 2.14 -12.04 7.66
N ARG A 39 1.95 -13.08 8.47
CA ARG A 39 2.38 -13.12 9.88
C ARG A 39 2.96 -14.47 10.29
N ASP A 40 4.11 -14.43 10.96
CA ASP A 40 4.71 -15.58 11.65
C ASP A 40 4.31 -15.57 13.13
N GLY A 41 3.12 -16.11 13.41
CA GLY A 41 2.58 -16.27 14.77
C GLY A 41 2.65 -14.97 15.58
N ASP A 42 3.41 -15.02 16.68
CA ASP A 42 3.64 -13.91 17.62
C ASP A 42 5.03 -13.29 17.49
N ARG A 43 5.75 -13.50 16.39
CA ARG A 43 7.12 -12.97 16.21
C ARG A 43 7.19 -11.79 15.26
N PHE A 44 6.72 -12.00 14.03
CA PHE A 44 6.86 -11.02 12.97
C PHE A 44 5.60 -10.92 12.12
N ALA A 45 5.38 -9.74 11.55
CA ALA A 45 4.50 -9.56 10.40
C ALA A 45 5.21 -8.79 9.30
N ILE A 46 4.78 -9.05 8.06
CA ILE A 46 5.26 -8.36 6.87
C ILE A 46 4.07 -7.82 6.10
N THR A 47 4.20 -6.62 5.53
CA THR A 47 3.17 -6.04 4.67
C THR A 47 3.79 -5.26 3.51
N THR A 48 3.14 -5.30 2.35
CA THR A 48 3.47 -4.46 1.19
C THR A 48 2.62 -3.19 1.21
N VAL A 49 3.18 -2.07 0.75
CA VAL A 49 2.48 -0.78 0.65
C VAL A 49 2.75 -0.19 -0.74
N PRO A 50 1.73 0.17 -1.52
CA PRO A 50 1.92 0.74 -2.84
C PRO A 50 2.57 2.12 -2.73
N THR A 51 3.57 2.38 -3.57
CA THR A 51 4.07 3.75 -3.77
C THR A 51 3.22 4.48 -4.81
N ARG A 52 3.44 5.79 -4.92
CA ARG A 52 2.66 6.63 -5.83
C ARG A 52 2.76 6.15 -7.28
N ASN A 53 1.61 6.07 -7.95
CA ASN A 53 1.47 5.60 -9.33
C ASN A 53 1.92 4.13 -9.57
N GLY A 54 2.00 3.29 -8.53
CA GLY A 54 2.17 1.85 -8.70
C GLY A 54 3.53 1.38 -9.22
N ASN A 55 4.50 2.26 -9.35
CA ASN A 55 5.78 1.94 -9.98
C ASN A 55 6.70 1.07 -9.11
N ALA A 56 6.42 0.99 -7.80
CA ALA A 56 7.15 0.19 -6.82
C ALA A 56 6.28 -0.05 -5.58
N GLU A 57 6.71 -0.97 -4.73
CA GLU A 57 6.13 -1.17 -3.41
C GLU A 57 7.19 -0.96 -2.32
N GLY A 58 6.73 -0.42 -1.19
CA GLY A 58 7.42 -0.52 0.07
C GLY A 58 7.11 -1.87 0.72
N VAL A 59 8.11 -2.50 1.32
CA VAL A 59 7.93 -3.71 2.12
C VAL A 59 8.34 -3.37 3.55
N PHE A 60 7.47 -3.69 4.50
CA PHE A 60 7.66 -3.38 5.92
C PHE A 60 7.52 -4.64 6.75
N VAL A 61 8.45 -4.81 7.69
CA VAL A 61 8.49 -5.91 8.65
C VAL A 61 8.36 -5.31 10.05
N LEU A 62 7.40 -5.84 10.80
CA LEU A 62 7.17 -5.53 12.20
C LEU A 62 7.67 -6.67 13.07
N ASP A 63 8.58 -6.36 13.99
CA ASP A 63 8.97 -7.23 15.10
C ASP A 63 8.06 -6.99 16.31
N PHE A 64 7.31 -8.02 16.71
CA PHE A 64 6.35 -7.91 17.81
C PHE A 64 7.02 -7.86 19.18
N LEU A 65 8.21 -8.46 19.34
CA LEU A 65 8.90 -8.48 20.63
C LEU A 65 9.46 -7.09 20.96
N THR A 66 10.09 -6.45 19.97
CA THR A 66 10.75 -5.15 20.18
C THR A 66 9.86 -3.96 19.84
N GLY A 67 8.71 -4.17 19.17
CA GLY A 67 7.90 -3.10 18.61
C GLY A 67 8.64 -2.32 17.51
N ARG A 68 9.69 -2.90 16.92
CA ARG A 68 10.48 -2.25 15.89
C ARG A 68 9.87 -2.52 14.52
N LEU A 69 9.38 -1.45 13.89
CA LEU A 69 8.92 -1.46 12.51
C LEU A 69 10.06 -1.01 11.62
N GLN A 70 10.40 -1.78 10.59
CA GLN A 70 11.41 -1.44 9.60
C GLN A 70 10.90 -1.73 8.22
N GLY A 71 11.38 -1.02 7.21
CA GLY A 71 11.01 -1.33 5.84
C GLY A 71 11.89 -0.63 4.82
N ALA A 72 11.67 -0.97 3.57
CA ALA A 72 12.36 -0.34 2.46
C ALA A 72 11.50 -0.30 1.19
N VAL A 73 11.78 0.69 0.35
CA VAL A 73 11.14 0.84 -0.96
C VAL A 73 12.12 0.42 -2.05
N LEU A 74 11.65 -0.44 -2.94
CA LEU A 74 12.38 -0.85 -4.13
C LEU A 74 12.38 0.29 -5.16
N ASN A 75 13.52 0.61 -5.75
CA ASN A 75 13.56 1.43 -6.94
C ASN A 75 13.37 0.53 -8.17
N SER A 76 12.26 0.65 -8.88
CA SER A 76 11.94 -0.19 -10.03
C SER A 76 12.87 -0.03 -11.22
N ARG A 77 13.62 1.08 -11.31
CA ARG A 77 14.63 1.28 -12.37
C ARG A 77 15.91 0.50 -12.11
N THR A 78 16.34 0.41 -10.84
CA THR A 78 17.62 -0.22 -10.47
C THR A 78 17.45 -1.62 -9.89
N GLY A 79 16.23 -1.99 -9.49
CA GLY A 79 15.95 -3.26 -8.81
C GLY A 79 16.59 -3.36 -7.42
N LYS A 80 16.91 -2.22 -6.79
CA LYS A 80 17.55 -2.15 -5.46
C LYS A 80 16.68 -1.40 -4.47
N PHE A 81 16.76 -1.78 -3.20
CA PHE A 81 16.21 -0.97 -2.11
C PHE A 81 17.03 0.31 -1.97
N THR A 82 16.35 1.46 -2.05
CA THR A 82 17.02 2.77 -2.06
C THR A 82 16.55 3.68 -0.92
N HIS A 83 15.37 3.43 -0.35
CA HIS A 83 14.87 4.15 0.81
C HIS A 83 14.60 3.15 1.92
N ALA A 84 15.15 3.41 3.09
CA ALA A 84 14.94 2.60 4.28
C ALA A 84 14.17 3.42 5.32
N TYR A 85 13.29 2.75 6.06
CA TYR A 85 12.42 3.35 7.05
C TYR A 85 12.47 2.60 8.36
N PHE A 86 12.24 3.30 9.47
CA PHE A 86 12.10 2.67 10.78
C PHE A 86 11.14 3.45 11.70
N ARG A 87 10.58 2.76 12.70
CA ARG A 87 9.81 3.36 13.80
C ARG A 87 9.86 2.47 15.03
N ASN A 88 9.92 3.08 16.21
CA ASN A 88 9.71 2.39 17.47
C ASN A 88 8.24 2.54 17.88
N LEU A 89 7.46 1.47 17.71
CA LEU A 89 6.04 1.46 18.01
C LEU A 89 5.77 1.39 19.52
N ALA A 90 6.63 0.74 20.30
CA ALA A 90 6.46 0.69 21.75
C ALA A 90 6.41 2.10 22.35
N ALA A 91 7.23 3.02 21.81
CA ALA A 91 7.19 4.43 22.19
C ALA A 91 5.92 5.15 21.72
N ASP A 92 5.41 4.85 20.52
CA ASP A 92 4.23 5.53 19.97
C ASP A 92 2.93 5.14 20.69
N PHE A 93 2.84 3.87 21.09
CA PHE A 93 1.70 3.29 21.82
C PHE A 93 1.82 3.42 23.34
N ASN A 94 2.93 3.98 23.85
CA ASN A 94 3.25 4.02 25.29
C ASN A 94 3.16 2.64 25.96
N VAL A 95 3.70 1.62 25.30
CA VAL A 95 3.73 0.26 25.83
C VAL A 95 4.65 0.23 27.05
N ASP A 96 4.18 -0.39 28.14
CA ASP A 96 5.01 -0.67 29.31
C ASP A 96 6.22 -1.51 28.89
N PRO A 97 7.47 -1.09 29.17
CA PRO A 97 8.69 -1.84 28.81
C PRO A 97 8.73 -3.28 29.35
N THR A 98 7.94 -3.58 30.38
CA THR A 98 7.83 -4.92 30.99
C THR A 98 6.70 -5.77 30.41
N ALA A 99 5.75 -5.15 29.70
CA ALA A 99 4.65 -5.86 29.07
C ALA A 99 5.06 -6.47 27.73
N LYS A 100 4.43 -7.59 27.37
CA LYS A 100 4.51 -8.14 26.01
C LYS A 100 3.42 -7.45 25.16
N PRO A 101 3.76 -6.54 24.23
CA PRO A 101 2.76 -5.91 23.38
C PRO A 101 2.17 -6.91 22.39
N HIS A 102 0.95 -6.63 21.96
CA HIS A 102 0.26 -7.41 20.94
C HIS A 102 -0.03 -6.52 19.75
N TYR A 103 0.78 -6.60 18.70
CA TYR A 103 0.60 -5.77 17.52
C TYR A 103 -0.12 -6.50 16.39
N VAL A 104 -0.87 -5.74 15.60
CA VAL A 104 -1.34 -6.14 14.27
C VAL A 104 -1.03 -5.02 13.28
N ILE A 105 -0.71 -5.38 12.06
CA ILE A 105 -0.35 -4.44 11.00
C ILE A 105 -1.07 -4.81 9.71
N VAL A 106 -1.55 -3.81 9.00
CA VAL A 106 -2.05 -3.91 7.63
C VAL A 106 -1.64 -2.67 6.86
N SER A 107 -1.67 -2.75 5.53
CA SER A 107 -1.54 -1.58 4.68
C SER A 107 -2.88 -1.21 4.06
N GLY A 108 -3.01 0.05 3.68
CA GLY A 108 -4.19 0.56 2.97
C GLY A 108 -3.89 1.89 2.31
N GLU A 109 -4.90 2.47 1.67
CA GLU A 109 -4.76 3.74 0.95
C GLU A 109 -4.66 4.92 1.93
N VAL A 110 -3.68 5.79 1.68
CA VAL A 110 -3.40 7.03 2.41
C VAL A 110 -2.84 8.04 1.40
N SER A 111 -3.72 8.70 0.66
CA SER A 111 -3.31 9.70 -0.34
C SER A 111 -3.08 11.06 0.31
N LEU A 112 -1.81 11.36 0.61
CA LEU A 112 -1.39 12.65 1.18
C LEU A 112 -0.86 13.59 0.08
N PRO A 113 -1.11 14.91 0.20
CA PRO A 113 -0.53 15.89 -0.70
C PRO A 113 1.01 15.86 -0.60
N ALA A 114 1.69 16.01 -1.74
CA ALA A 114 3.14 16.09 -1.75
C ALA A 114 3.65 17.30 -0.97
N GLN A 115 4.77 17.15 -0.26
CA GLN A 115 5.39 18.22 0.53
C GLN A 115 6.80 18.51 0.01
N GLY A 116 6.95 19.63 -0.71
CA GLY A 116 8.21 20.01 -1.34
C GLY A 116 8.62 19.03 -2.45
N ARG A 117 9.86 18.52 -2.39
CA ARG A 117 10.38 17.53 -3.37
C ARG A 117 10.04 16.08 -3.03
N ALA A 118 9.57 15.82 -1.80
CA ALA A 118 9.26 14.48 -1.34
C ALA A 118 7.81 14.13 -1.71
N GLN A 119 7.62 12.98 -2.36
CA GLN A 119 6.29 12.47 -2.67
C GLN A 119 5.91 11.46 -1.59
N PHE A 120 4.69 11.57 -1.06
CA PHE A 120 4.15 10.51 -0.20
C PHE A 120 3.70 9.34 -1.07
N ALA A 121 3.80 8.14 -0.51
CA ALA A 121 3.13 6.97 -1.06
C ALA A 121 1.61 7.18 -1.07
N ASP A 122 0.93 6.57 -2.05
CA ASP A 122 -0.54 6.54 -2.05
C ASP A 122 -1.08 5.54 -1.02
N GLY A 123 -0.20 4.72 -0.41
CA GLY A 123 -0.52 3.83 0.70
C GLY A 123 0.17 4.22 2.00
N GLY A 124 -0.39 3.72 3.11
CA GLY A 124 0.17 3.83 4.45
C GLY A 124 0.05 2.52 5.22
N LEU A 125 0.62 2.53 6.44
CA LEU A 125 0.61 1.41 7.37
C LEU A 125 -0.34 1.73 8.51
N TYR A 126 -1.33 0.89 8.72
CA TYR A 126 -2.17 0.93 9.91
C TYR A 126 -1.65 -0.11 10.89
N VAL A 127 -1.17 0.36 12.03
CA VAL A 127 -0.69 -0.53 13.10
C VAL A 127 -1.60 -0.34 14.29
N ALA A 128 -2.04 -1.45 14.90
CA ALA A 128 -2.77 -1.42 16.15
C ALA A 128 -2.02 -2.19 17.22
N GLU A 129 -2.06 -1.68 18.45
CA GLU A 129 -1.62 -2.41 19.64
C GLU A 129 -2.87 -2.80 20.44
N MET A 130 -3.08 -4.10 20.57
CA MET A 130 -4.35 -4.70 20.98
C MET A 130 -4.62 -4.56 22.48
N SER A 131 -3.57 -4.35 23.30
CA SER A 131 -3.69 -4.20 24.75
C SER A 131 -4.15 -2.80 25.13
N SER A 132 -3.54 -1.78 24.52
CA SER A 132 -3.87 -0.35 24.65
C SER A 132 -5.16 0.01 23.93
N GLY A 133 -5.57 -0.77 22.92
CA GLY A 133 -6.79 -0.51 22.16
C GLY A 133 -6.65 0.62 21.15
N MET A 134 -5.42 0.94 20.73
CA MET A 134 -5.12 2.09 19.88
C MET A 134 -4.68 1.63 18.49
N VAL A 135 -5.04 2.41 17.47
CA VAL A 135 -4.53 2.30 16.10
C VAL A 135 -3.79 3.60 15.74
N VAL A 136 -2.65 3.48 15.06
CA VAL A 136 -1.90 4.60 14.48
C VAL A 136 -1.71 4.35 12.98
N CYS A 137 -1.97 5.39 12.18
CA CYS A 137 -1.65 5.39 10.76
C CYS A 137 -0.27 6.02 10.54
N TYR A 138 0.58 5.35 9.77
CA TYR A 138 1.91 5.83 9.40
C TYR A 138 2.02 5.99 7.89
N ALA A 139 2.55 7.14 7.46
CA ALA A 139 2.92 7.37 6.08
C ALA A 139 4.44 7.44 5.92
N PHE A 140 4.89 7.33 4.68
CA PHE A 140 6.28 7.54 4.32
C PHE A 140 6.39 8.30 3.01
N SER A 141 7.41 9.15 2.93
CA SER A 141 7.76 9.86 1.72
C SER A 141 8.92 9.16 1.03
N PHE A 142 8.97 9.24 -0.29
CA PHE A 142 10.03 8.68 -1.10
C PHE A 142 10.34 9.62 -2.28
N VAL A 143 11.53 9.43 -2.88
CA VAL A 143 11.94 10.12 -4.11
C VAL A 143 12.57 9.13 -5.06
N PHE A 144 12.23 9.15 -6.35
CA PHE A 144 12.82 8.21 -7.32
C PHE A 144 14.25 8.64 -7.72
N ASN A 145 15.20 8.53 -6.79
CA ASN A 145 16.63 8.73 -7.03
C ASN A 145 17.36 7.38 -7.04
N ALA A 146 18.44 7.30 -7.83
CA ALA A 146 19.25 6.09 -7.93
C ALA A 146 20.17 5.87 -6.71
N ALA A 147 20.55 6.94 -6.01
CA ALA A 147 21.39 6.87 -4.82
C ALA A 147 20.57 6.45 -3.59
N PRO A 148 21.10 5.57 -2.72
CA PRO A 148 20.49 5.26 -1.43
C PRO A 148 20.35 6.51 -0.57
N THR A 149 19.20 6.67 0.07
CA THR A 149 18.95 7.74 1.03
C THR A 149 19.23 7.24 2.44
N ALA A 150 19.63 8.14 3.35
CA ALA A 150 19.75 7.79 4.76
C ALA A 150 18.42 7.25 5.32
N PRO A 151 18.43 6.29 6.25
CA PRO A 151 17.20 5.77 6.85
C PRO A 151 16.35 6.88 7.48
N GLN A 152 15.06 6.87 7.17
CA GLN A 152 14.11 7.88 7.63
C GLN A 152 13.13 7.29 8.66
N GLN A 153 12.59 8.13 9.55
CA GLN A 153 11.51 7.67 10.41
C GLN A 153 10.18 7.68 9.67
N LEU A 154 9.34 6.68 9.94
CA LEU A 154 7.93 6.73 9.52
C LEU A 154 7.22 7.90 10.20
N LEU A 155 6.34 8.55 9.45
CA LEU A 155 5.57 9.71 9.91
C LEU A 155 4.22 9.24 10.47
N PRO A 156 3.97 9.35 11.79
CA PRO A 156 2.63 9.13 12.32
C PRO A 156 1.71 10.25 11.82
N ILE A 157 0.60 9.86 11.18
CA ILE A 157 -0.37 10.79 10.60
C ILE A 157 -1.46 11.12 11.61
N ASP A 158 -2.10 10.08 12.14
CA ASP A 158 -3.16 10.23 13.14
C ASP A 158 -3.33 8.91 13.92
N ARG A 159 -4.06 8.98 15.03
CA ARG A 159 -4.35 7.84 15.90
C ARG A 159 -5.78 7.89 16.42
N PHE A 160 -6.38 6.73 16.66
CA PHE A 160 -7.66 6.63 17.36
C PHE A 160 -7.67 5.44 18.32
N GLN A 161 -8.58 5.49 19.29
CA GLN A 161 -8.81 4.42 20.26
C GLN A 161 -10.05 3.63 19.85
N PHE A 162 -9.93 2.32 19.66
CA PHE A 162 -11.04 1.40 19.38
C PHE A 162 -11.52 0.66 20.64
N ARG A 163 -10.72 0.70 21.72
CA ARG A 163 -11.11 0.23 23.05
C ARG A 163 -10.62 1.23 24.10
N GLN A 164 -11.40 1.45 25.14
CA GLN A 164 -10.88 2.14 26.33
C GLN A 164 -9.91 1.19 27.04
N ALA A 165 -8.76 1.70 27.47
CA ALA A 165 -7.92 0.98 28.43
C ALA A 165 -8.76 0.77 29.70
N GLN A 166 -9.05 -0.50 30.02
CA GLN A 166 -9.70 -0.87 31.28
C GLN A 166 -8.70 -0.82 32.41
#